data_AF-A0A2V8BPF5-F1
#
_entry.id   AF-A0A2V8BPF5-F1
#
_cell.length_a   1.000
_cell.length_b   1.000
_cell.length_c   1.000
_cell.angle_alpha   90.00
_cell.angle_beta   90.00
_cell.angle_gamma   90.00
#
_symmetry.space_group_name_H-M   'P 1'
#
loop_
_entity.id
_entity.type
_entity.pdbx_description
1 polymer ?
#
loop_
_entity_poly.entity_id
_entity_poly.type
_entity_poly.pdbx_seq_one_letter_code
_entity_poly.pdbx_strand_id
1 'polypeptide(L)'
;MRYHPRRQHARAVSTFEIFESLRSTSEVRVRTNVQTTSLVIAVATALAVQTAGTQTARPAIASGPDLKATLDRAANALGMIRGPQRIDALSTVEYWGTGFTYAIGQSFRPDMPWPAFKATYHAGIGYQVPGMRVDITRSNPDGPVQGGGGLPLAAAQRQIQVVSGQFAWNESEPGAGLVPGAGTATPAPAAVNERLLQLWTTPYGVIKAAMKAGANAKVSVERGATIITFPAVGTLVKTTLNAKNLVERVEVGSDNPVLGDIVTETTYAGYQDLTEAKSDVLFPAHIVQKQGGFPVLDVTITKTDTNNPYVIFPIPDNVEKAAVTPPRAATVDVRKMAEGVWYLTGGTHHSVAVEFTDHVVLVECPQNDARALAVIDTVKRTIPRKPIKYVVNTHHHFDHSGGLRACAAEGATIITQGLSKPYYERVWALPHTLSPDRLAMAPREAAIEAVADKRVLSDSTRTLEVYRLEGSRHADTMLVVYLPKEKVLVEADAYPPAAPNPLGAPVVEAVNLYDNIRRLKLDVQQIAPIHGRWVTINDLRAAIGRPSTN
;
A
#
# COMPACT_ATOMS: atom_id res chain seq x y z
N MET A 1 15.61 49.80 -42.54
CA MET A 1 16.54 50.91 -42.22
C MET A 1 16.94 50.76 -40.75
N ARG A 2 18.16 50.28 -40.42
CA ARG A 2 19.40 51.06 -40.13
C ARG A 2 19.15 52.24 -39.16
N TYR A 3 19.51 52.12 -37.88
CA TYR A 3 20.78 52.54 -37.22
C TYR A 3 20.83 54.07 -36.97
N HIS A 4 20.54 54.55 -35.74
CA HIS A 4 21.48 55.01 -34.68
C HIS A 4 21.70 56.56 -34.66
N PRO A 5 22.31 57.18 -33.62
CA PRO A 5 22.10 57.07 -32.16
C PRO A 5 22.20 58.46 -31.45
N ARG A 6 22.10 58.53 -30.11
CA ARG A 6 23.10 59.20 -29.23
C ARG A 6 22.87 58.93 -27.74
N ARG A 7 23.96 58.53 -27.08
CA ARG A 7 24.16 58.31 -25.64
C ARG A 7 24.41 59.64 -24.91
N GLN A 8 24.23 59.69 -23.58
CA GLN A 8 25.36 59.72 -22.62
C GLN A 8 24.96 59.74 -21.12
N HIS A 9 25.73 58.94 -20.37
CA HIS A 9 26.14 58.96 -18.94
C HIS A 9 25.10 59.19 -17.82
N ALA A 10 25.06 58.54 -16.64
CA ALA A 10 25.81 57.51 -15.89
C ALA A 10 25.82 58.00 -14.43
N ARG A 11 25.38 57.18 -13.47
CA ARG A 11 26.11 56.84 -12.22
C ARG A 11 25.23 55.99 -11.29
N ALA A 12 25.85 54.93 -10.79
CA ALA A 12 25.36 54.07 -9.72
C ALA A 12 25.53 54.74 -8.34
N VAL A 13 24.82 54.25 -7.31
CA VAL A 13 25.36 53.74 -6.03
C VAL A 13 24.27 53.66 -4.94
N SER A 14 24.24 52.50 -4.28
CA SER A 14 23.86 52.17 -2.88
C SER A 14 22.44 52.39 -2.35
N THR A 15 21.86 51.30 -1.84
CA THR A 15 20.66 51.28 -1.00
C THR A 15 21.06 50.76 0.39
N PHE A 16 20.91 51.60 1.43
CA PHE A 16 20.98 51.20 2.84
C PHE A 16 20.05 52.14 3.65
N GLU A 17 19.33 51.54 4.63
CA GLU A 17 18.54 52.14 5.74
C GLU A 17 17.18 52.77 5.35
N ILE A 18 15.99 52.33 5.81
CA ILE A 18 15.43 52.00 7.15
C ILE A 18 15.52 53.16 8.15
N PHE A 19 14.38 53.84 8.37
CA PHE A 19 13.88 54.52 9.58
C PHE A 19 12.61 55.30 9.12
N GLU A 20 11.53 55.59 9.86
CA GLU A 20 11.12 55.53 11.26
C GLU A 20 9.60 55.87 11.24
N SER A 21 8.81 55.47 12.23
CA SER A 21 7.85 56.36 12.92
C SER A 21 6.98 55.56 13.88
N LEU A 22 7.21 55.71 15.19
CA LEU A 22 6.34 56.52 16.04
C LEU A 22 6.91 56.52 17.46
N ARG A 23 7.38 57.71 17.88
CA ARG A 23 7.69 58.05 19.27
C ARG A 23 6.41 58.42 20.01
N SER A 24 6.32 58.06 21.29
CA SER A 24 5.84 59.00 22.32
C SER A 24 6.51 58.69 23.65
N THR A 25 7.11 59.72 24.21
CA THR A 25 7.99 59.78 25.38
C THR A 25 7.23 60.23 26.62
N SER A 26 7.59 59.72 27.79
CA SER A 26 7.75 60.55 28.99
C SER A 26 8.81 59.94 29.92
N GLU A 27 9.86 60.72 30.17
CA GLU A 27 11.00 60.45 31.05
C GLU A 27 10.61 60.65 32.53
N VAL A 28 11.27 59.95 33.46
CA VAL A 28 11.91 60.57 34.65
C VAL A 28 13.14 59.74 35.08
N ARG A 29 14.22 60.47 35.40
CA ARG A 29 15.59 60.06 35.74
C ARG A 29 15.80 59.18 36.99
N VAL A 30 16.79 58.32 36.81
CA VAL A 30 17.76 57.65 37.72
C VAL A 30 17.98 58.29 39.11
N ARG A 31 17.97 57.44 40.15
CA ARG A 31 18.96 57.43 41.24
C ARG A 31 19.31 56.00 41.66
N THR A 32 20.61 55.73 41.69
CA THR A 32 21.26 54.53 42.24
C THR A 32 21.09 54.45 43.76
N ASN A 33 20.98 53.24 44.30
CA ASN A 33 21.52 52.90 45.62
C ASN A 33 21.68 51.37 45.75
N VAL A 34 22.91 50.99 46.06
CA VAL A 34 23.36 49.65 46.47
C VAL A 34 22.96 49.45 47.92
N GLN A 35 22.27 48.34 48.24
CA GLN A 35 22.21 47.82 49.60
C GLN A 35 22.38 46.31 49.62
N THR A 36 23.49 45.93 50.25
CA THR A 36 23.84 44.63 50.84
C THR A 36 22.74 44.09 51.75
N THR A 37 22.38 42.82 51.57
CA THR A 37 21.55 42.08 52.54
C THR A 37 22.35 40.92 53.12
N SER A 38 22.58 41.02 54.43
CA SER A 38 23.35 40.10 55.25
C SER A 38 22.64 38.77 55.49
N LEU A 39 23.44 37.71 55.49
CA LEU A 39 23.11 36.33 55.82
C LEU A 39 22.94 36.19 57.35
N VAL A 40 21.78 35.71 57.82
CA VAL A 40 21.59 35.30 59.23
C VAL A 40 21.63 33.78 59.29
N ILE A 41 22.67 33.27 59.96
CA ILE A 41 22.90 31.87 60.27
C ILE A 41 22.16 31.55 61.58
N ALA A 42 21.21 30.61 61.53
CA ALA A 42 20.66 29.98 62.72
C ALA A 42 21.30 28.59 62.89
N VAL A 43 22.15 28.47 63.90
CA VAL A 43 22.76 27.21 64.35
C VAL A 43 21.77 26.51 65.28
N ALA A 44 21.27 25.35 64.88
CA ALA A 44 20.60 24.41 65.76
C ALA A 44 21.47 23.15 65.88
N THR A 45 22.17 23.04 67.01
CA THR A 45 22.92 21.86 67.43
C THR A 45 21.97 20.79 67.97
N ALA A 46 21.83 19.69 67.23
CA ALA A 46 21.29 18.44 67.76
C ALA A 46 22.32 17.33 67.50
N LEU A 47 22.97 16.87 68.58
CA LEU A 47 23.78 15.66 68.58
C LEU A 47 22.83 14.46 68.44
N ALA A 48 22.96 13.71 67.34
CA ALA A 48 22.45 12.35 67.22
C ALA A 48 23.58 11.43 66.76
N VAL A 49 23.76 10.37 67.54
CA VAL A 49 24.82 9.35 67.47
C VAL A 49 24.87 8.70 66.09
N GLN A 50 26.05 8.73 65.44
CA GLN A 50 26.31 7.95 64.24
C GLN A 50 26.54 6.49 64.61
N THR A 51 25.52 5.64 64.42
CA THR A 51 25.76 4.21 64.18
C THR A 51 26.09 4.04 62.71
N ALA A 52 27.29 3.51 62.41
CA ALA A 52 27.72 3.18 61.05
C ALA A 52 26.87 2.01 60.50
N GLY A 53 25.69 2.34 59.98
CA GLY A 53 24.92 1.46 59.12
C GLY A 53 25.47 1.57 57.71
N THR A 54 25.96 0.47 57.16
CA THR A 54 26.26 0.33 55.74
C THR A 54 25.01 0.70 54.94
N GLN A 55 24.95 1.91 54.40
CA GLN A 55 24.00 2.24 53.34
C GLN A 55 24.39 1.40 52.14
N THR A 56 23.73 0.26 51.97
CA THR A 56 23.68 -0.42 50.69
C THR A 56 23.11 0.57 49.69
N ALA A 57 23.97 1.08 48.81
CA ALA A 57 23.57 1.95 47.71
C ALA A 57 22.40 1.28 47.00
N ARG A 58 21.26 1.98 46.92
CA ARG A 58 20.19 1.58 45.99
C ARG A 58 20.84 1.47 44.61
N PRO A 59 20.66 0.36 43.87
CA PRO A 59 21.19 0.27 42.53
C PRO A 59 20.63 1.46 41.74
N ALA A 60 21.52 2.24 41.13
CA ALA A 60 21.10 3.27 40.20
C ALA A 60 20.22 2.59 39.16
N ILE A 61 18.96 3.01 39.07
CA ILE A 61 18.10 2.63 37.96
C ILE A 61 18.86 3.14 36.74
N ALA A 62 19.42 2.24 35.93
CA ALA A 62 20.06 2.61 34.69
C ALA A 62 19.04 3.44 33.91
N SER A 63 19.29 4.75 33.76
CA SER A 63 18.48 5.58 32.89
C SER A 63 18.52 4.92 31.52
N GLY A 64 17.34 4.61 30.97
CA GLY A 64 17.26 4.08 29.61
C GLY A 64 18.05 4.95 28.63
N PRO A 65 18.37 4.43 27.43
CA PRO A 65 19.11 5.19 26.44
C PRO A 65 18.50 6.59 26.23
N ASP A 66 19.34 7.61 26.15
CA ASP A 66 18.87 8.96 25.86
C ASP A 66 18.41 9.05 24.40
N LEU A 67 17.16 9.43 24.17
CA LEU A 67 16.56 9.48 22.84
C LEU A 67 17.32 10.44 21.92
N LYS A 68 17.61 11.65 22.41
CA LYS A 68 18.27 12.68 21.62
C LYS A 68 19.66 12.22 21.19
N ALA A 69 20.48 11.75 22.13
CA ALA A 69 21.80 11.22 21.83
C ALA A 69 21.75 10.00 20.89
N THR A 70 20.72 9.17 20.99
CA THR A 70 20.54 8.02 20.09
C THR A 70 20.24 8.47 18.66
N LEU A 71 19.32 9.41 18.48
CA LEU A 71 18.99 9.98 17.18
C LEU A 71 20.18 10.76 16.59
N ASP A 72 20.90 11.52 17.41
CA ASP A 72 22.12 12.22 16.99
C ASP A 72 23.21 11.23 16.54
N ARG A 73 23.42 10.12 17.25
CA ARG A 73 24.38 9.07 16.83
C ARG A 73 23.96 8.42 15.52
N ALA A 74 22.67 8.13 15.33
CA ALA A 74 22.16 7.53 14.10
C ALA A 74 22.31 8.49 12.91
N ALA A 75 21.93 9.76 13.08
CA ALA A 75 22.08 10.78 12.04
C ALA A 75 23.55 11.02 11.67
N ASN A 76 24.46 11.04 12.66
CA ASN A 76 25.89 11.13 12.42
C ASN A 76 26.42 9.89 11.68
N ALA A 77 26.01 8.68 12.07
CA ALA A 77 26.45 7.43 11.44
C ALA A 77 26.02 7.34 9.96
N LEU A 78 24.85 7.90 9.62
CA LEU A 78 24.36 8.00 8.25
C LEU A 78 25.03 9.12 7.42
N GLY A 79 25.82 9.99 8.06
CA GLY A 79 26.41 11.16 7.41
C GLY A 79 25.45 12.32 7.18
N MET A 80 24.30 12.37 7.88
CA MET A 80 23.32 13.45 7.71
C MET A 80 23.79 14.79 8.29
N ILE A 81 24.61 14.73 9.34
CA ILE A 81 25.05 15.91 10.10
C ILE A 81 26.32 16.50 9.46
N ARG A 82 26.30 17.81 9.20
CA ARG A 82 27.40 18.56 8.56
C ARG A 82 27.68 19.88 9.28
N GLY A 83 28.91 20.37 9.06
CA GLY A 83 29.40 21.65 9.57
C GLY A 83 29.63 21.68 11.08
N PRO A 84 30.32 22.72 11.60
CA PRO A 84 30.56 22.88 13.03
C PRO A 84 29.27 23.11 13.83
N GLN A 85 28.20 23.58 13.18
CA GLN A 85 26.88 23.77 13.79
C GLN A 85 26.10 22.46 13.98
N ARG A 86 26.59 21.34 13.42
CA ARG A 86 25.93 20.02 13.48
C ARG A 86 24.49 20.05 12.97
N ILE A 87 24.31 20.61 11.78
CA ILE A 87 23.00 20.67 11.13
C ILE A 87 22.79 19.43 10.25
N ASP A 88 21.55 18.96 10.21
CA ASP A 88 21.10 18.02 9.19
C ASP A 88 21.10 18.73 7.82
N ALA A 89 22.03 18.36 6.96
CA ALA A 89 22.21 18.97 5.65
C ALA A 89 21.46 18.23 4.53
N LEU A 90 20.80 17.11 4.83
CA LEU A 90 20.21 16.24 3.83
C LEU A 90 18.72 16.59 3.62
N SER A 91 18.45 17.49 2.68
CA SER A 91 17.08 17.92 2.35
C SER A 91 16.39 17.01 1.34
N THR A 92 17.18 16.33 0.50
CA THR A 92 16.71 15.44 -0.56
C THR A 92 17.58 14.19 -0.65
N VAL A 93 17.05 13.14 -1.27
CA VAL A 93 17.82 11.98 -1.75
C VAL A 93 17.18 11.40 -2.99
N GLU A 94 17.99 11.02 -3.96
CA GLU A 94 17.65 10.11 -5.03
C GLU A 94 18.45 8.83 -4.92
N TYR A 95 17.84 7.72 -5.31
CA TYR A 95 18.53 6.45 -5.41
C TYR A 95 18.00 5.59 -6.56
N TRP A 96 18.92 4.86 -7.18
CA TRP A 96 18.65 3.94 -8.28
C TRP A 96 19.02 2.52 -7.88
N GLY A 97 18.29 1.56 -8.38
CA GLY A 97 18.57 0.15 -8.14
C GLY A 97 17.89 -0.78 -9.14
N THR A 98 18.24 -2.06 -9.01
CA THR A 98 17.64 -3.15 -9.77
C THR A 98 17.37 -4.33 -8.86
N GLY A 99 16.36 -5.13 -9.20
CA GLY A 99 15.99 -6.31 -8.43
C GLY A 99 14.57 -6.75 -8.75
N PHE A 100 13.74 -6.92 -7.72
CA PHE A 100 12.40 -7.44 -7.82
C PHE A 100 11.37 -6.59 -7.07
N THR A 101 10.18 -6.54 -7.65
CA THR A 101 8.93 -6.13 -6.98
C THR A 101 7.94 -7.27 -7.12
N TYR A 102 6.92 -7.35 -6.27
CA TYR A 102 6.03 -8.51 -6.24
C TYR A 102 4.55 -8.12 -6.26
N ALA A 103 3.71 -8.98 -6.84
CA ALA A 103 2.25 -8.83 -6.81
C ALA A 103 1.65 -9.47 -5.56
N ILE A 104 1.50 -8.68 -4.50
CA ILE A 104 0.97 -9.12 -3.21
C ILE A 104 -0.40 -9.77 -3.39
N GLY A 105 -0.59 -10.96 -2.81
CA GLY A 105 -1.87 -11.66 -2.81
C GLY A 105 -2.27 -12.29 -4.15
N GLN A 106 -1.32 -12.44 -5.09
CA GLN A 106 -1.55 -12.98 -6.43
C GLN A 106 -0.80 -14.30 -6.68
N SER A 107 -0.45 -15.03 -5.61
CA SER A 107 0.35 -16.26 -5.72
C SER A 107 -0.34 -17.32 -6.60
N PHE A 108 0.45 -18.22 -7.20
CA PHE A 108 -0.13 -19.31 -8.01
C PHE A 108 -0.93 -20.30 -7.16
N ARG A 109 -0.47 -20.51 -5.92
CA ARG A 109 -1.15 -21.31 -4.87
C ARG A 109 -1.20 -20.49 -3.58
N PRO A 110 -2.18 -20.73 -2.69
CA PRO A 110 -2.39 -19.88 -1.52
C PRO A 110 -1.21 -19.79 -0.52
N ASP A 111 -0.34 -20.79 -0.52
CA ASP A 111 0.81 -20.94 0.38
C ASP A 111 2.17 -20.60 -0.28
N MET A 112 2.15 -20.12 -1.52
CA MET A 112 3.35 -19.80 -2.28
C MET A 112 3.72 -18.31 -2.18
N PRO A 113 4.99 -17.94 -2.43
CA PRO A 113 5.38 -16.55 -2.57
C PRO A 113 4.58 -15.79 -3.64
N TRP A 114 4.51 -14.48 -3.46
CA TRP A 114 3.94 -13.55 -4.44
C TRP A 114 4.68 -13.65 -5.78
N PRO A 115 4.01 -13.50 -6.93
CA PRO A 115 4.68 -13.47 -8.21
C PRO A 115 5.65 -12.30 -8.30
N ALA A 116 6.87 -12.58 -8.77
CA ALA A 116 7.93 -11.60 -8.88
C ALA A 116 7.97 -10.95 -10.28
N PHE A 117 8.27 -9.66 -10.31
CA PHE A 117 8.66 -8.93 -11.50
C PHE A 117 10.11 -8.51 -11.36
N LYS A 118 10.92 -8.69 -12.40
CA LYS A 118 12.20 -7.98 -12.50
C LYS A 118 11.91 -6.49 -12.58
N ALA A 119 12.66 -5.68 -11.84
CA ALA A 119 12.41 -4.26 -11.71
C ALA A 119 13.70 -3.42 -11.83
N THR A 120 13.61 -2.32 -12.58
CA THR A 120 14.46 -1.14 -12.32
C THR A 120 13.71 -0.21 -11.39
N TYR A 121 14.41 0.45 -10.49
CA TYR A 121 13.83 1.27 -9.44
C TYR A 121 14.57 2.60 -9.35
N HIS A 122 13.85 3.71 -9.39
CA HIS A 122 14.37 5.05 -9.11
C HIS A 122 13.41 5.75 -8.16
N ALA A 123 13.91 6.24 -7.04
CA ALA A 123 13.12 7.09 -6.16
C ALA A 123 13.82 8.42 -5.92
N GLY A 124 13.04 9.50 -5.93
CA GLY A 124 13.43 10.81 -5.45
C GLY A 124 12.56 11.23 -4.27
N ILE A 125 13.21 11.65 -3.19
CA ILE A 125 12.58 12.04 -1.93
C ILE A 125 12.99 13.48 -1.55
N GLY A 126 12.01 14.28 -1.15
CA GLY A 126 12.19 15.58 -0.48
C GLY A 126 11.64 15.53 0.95
N TYR A 127 12.39 16.08 1.91
CA TYR A 127 12.02 16.06 3.33
C TYR A 127 11.45 17.38 3.86
N GLN A 128 11.77 18.52 3.24
CA GLN A 128 11.28 19.84 3.66
C GLN A 128 9.78 19.99 3.37
N VAL A 129 9.40 19.74 2.12
CA VAL A 129 8.02 19.44 1.73
C VAL A 129 8.00 17.92 1.53
N PRO A 130 7.41 17.14 2.45
CA PRO A 130 7.45 15.69 2.37
C PRO A 130 6.87 15.20 1.05
N GLY A 131 7.72 14.67 0.18
CA GLY A 131 7.30 14.16 -1.11
C GLY A 131 8.23 13.06 -1.62
N MET A 132 7.66 12.13 -2.37
CA MET A 132 8.38 11.00 -2.94
C MET A 132 7.80 10.70 -4.33
N ARG A 133 8.68 10.57 -5.33
CA ARG A 133 8.35 10.02 -6.65
C ARG A 133 9.13 8.72 -6.81
N VAL A 134 8.43 7.63 -7.10
CA VAL A 134 9.01 6.33 -7.40
C VAL A 134 8.69 5.97 -8.84
N ASP A 135 9.72 5.72 -9.64
CA ASP A 135 9.66 5.27 -11.02
C ASP A 135 10.18 3.85 -11.11
N ILE A 136 9.28 2.92 -11.44
CA ILE A 136 9.54 1.49 -11.49
C ILE A 136 9.25 1.01 -12.91
N THR A 137 10.20 0.30 -13.53
CA THR A 137 9.92 -0.45 -14.76
C THR A 137 9.98 -1.94 -14.45
N ARG A 138 8.86 -2.64 -14.65
CA ARG A 138 8.68 -4.07 -14.42
C ARG A 138 8.78 -4.87 -15.71
N SER A 139 9.39 -6.04 -15.64
CA SER A 139 9.44 -7.03 -16.71
C SER A 139 9.24 -8.45 -16.17
N ASN A 140 8.98 -9.40 -17.07
CA ASN A 140 8.76 -10.80 -16.68
C ASN A 140 9.99 -11.39 -15.96
N PRO A 141 9.77 -12.26 -14.95
CA PRO A 141 10.85 -13.01 -14.34
C PRO A 141 11.43 -14.05 -15.31
N ASP A 142 12.58 -14.64 -14.96
CA ASP A 142 13.12 -15.77 -15.71
C ASP A 142 12.30 -17.05 -15.43
N GLY A 143 12.18 -17.92 -16.43
CA GLY A 143 11.53 -19.22 -16.29
C GLY A 143 10.00 -19.19 -16.44
N PRO A 144 9.30 -20.22 -15.92
CA PRO A 144 7.84 -20.30 -16.01
C PRO A 144 7.16 -19.15 -15.26
N VAL A 145 6.22 -18.50 -15.94
CA VAL A 145 5.43 -17.40 -15.37
C VAL A 145 4.07 -17.94 -14.93
N GLN A 146 3.82 -17.89 -13.62
CA GLN A 146 2.59 -18.31 -12.97
C GLN A 146 2.20 -17.31 -11.87
N GLY A 147 0.92 -17.34 -11.50
CA GLY A 147 0.32 -16.37 -10.59
C GLY A 147 -0.37 -15.23 -11.33
N GLY A 148 -1.03 -14.36 -10.56
CA GLY A 148 -1.75 -13.20 -11.06
C GLY A 148 -0.86 -11.96 -11.18
N GLY A 149 -1.46 -10.79 -10.92
CA GLY A 149 -0.78 -9.50 -11.00
C GLY A 149 -0.54 -9.02 -12.43
N GLY A 150 -1.26 -9.58 -13.41
CA GLY A 150 -1.11 -9.25 -14.83
C GLY A 150 0.04 -9.99 -15.54
N LEU A 151 0.62 -11.00 -14.90
CA LEU A 151 1.65 -11.85 -15.49
C LEU A 151 1.05 -12.91 -16.45
N PRO A 152 1.77 -13.30 -17.53
CA PRO A 152 2.98 -12.64 -18.05
C PRO A 152 2.65 -11.27 -18.66
N LEU A 153 3.58 -10.34 -18.49
CA LEU A 153 3.52 -9.02 -19.12
C LEU A 153 3.72 -9.16 -20.63
N ALA A 154 2.85 -8.53 -21.43
CA ALA A 154 3.00 -8.44 -22.89
C ALA A 154 4.20 -7.57 -23.31
N ALA A 155 4.52 -6.55 -22.50
CA ALA A 155 5.68 -5.69 -22.63
C ALA A 155 6.09 -5.16 -21.25
N ALA A 156 7.29 -4.57 -21.15
CA ALA A 156 7.70 -3.92 -19.90
C ALA A 156 6.69 -2.85 -19.48
N GLN A 157 6.36 -2.81 -18.19
CA GLN A 157 5.39 -1.87 -17.63
C GLN A 157 6.10 -0.85 -16.75
N ARG A 158 5.99 0.44 -17.10
CA ARG A 158 6.50 1.54 -16.27
C ARG A 158 5.39 2.08 -15.39
N GLN A 159 5.69 2.33 -14.13
CA GLN A 159 4.79 2.88 -13.13
C GLN A 159 5.50 4.01 -12.41
N ILE A 160 4.88 5.20 -12.39
CA ILE A 160 5.40 6.34 -11.64
C ILE A 160 4.37 6.71 -10.58
N GLN A 161 4.78 6.64 -9.32
CA GLN A 161 3.95 6.87 -8.16
C GLN A 161 4.47 8.09 -7.41
N VAL A 162 3.61 9.05 -7.12
CA VAL A 162 4.00 10.29 -6.45
C VAL A 162 3.16 10.54 -5.21
N VAL A 163 3.79 11.08 -4.18
CA VAL A 163 3.14 11.72 -3.03
C VAL A 163 3.82 13.05 -2.75
N SER A 164 3.03 14.06 -2.37
CA SER A 164 3.51 15.37 -1.95
C SER A 164 2.53 15.94 -0.92
N GLY A 165 2.97 16.04 0.33
CA GLY A 165 2.11 16.42 1.45
C GLY A 165 0.88 15.51 1.56
N GLN A 166 -0.30 16.09 1.37
CA GLN A 166 -1.60 15.41 1.45
C GLN A 166 -2.11 14.88 0.10
N PHE A 167 -1.31 14.97 -0.96
CA PHE A 167 -1.69 14.60 -2.32
C PHE A 167 -0.90 13.40 -2.78
N ALA A 168 -1.55 12.48 -3.50
CA ALA A 168 -0.88 11.37 -4.19
C ALA A 168 -1.51 11.16 -5.57
N TRP A 169 -0.69 10.79 -6.55
CA TRP A 169 -1.11 10.55 -7.93
C TRP A 169 -0.15 9.62 -8.66
N ASN A 170 -0.59 9.06 -9.78
CA ASN A 170 0.25 8.33 -10.71
C ASN A 170 0.58 9.20 -11.91
N GLU A 171 1.77 9.04 -12.48
CA GLU A 171 2.20 9.75 -13.67
C GLU A 171 2.48 8.77 -14.81
N SER A 172 2.12 9.14 -16.04
CA SER A 172 2.53 8.38 -17.25
C SER A 172 4.01 8.60 -17.60
N GLU A 173 4.55 9.75 -17.20
CA GLU A 173 5.93 10.17 -17.36
C GLU A 173 6.26 11.21 -16.27
N PRO A 174 7.53 11.37 -15.85
CA PRO A 174 7.87 12.30 -14.77
C PRO A 174 7.36 13.72 -15.05
N GLY A 175 6.53 14.26 -14.17
CA GLY A 175 5.94 15.60 -14.32
C GLY A 175 4.72 15.67 -15.25
N ALA A 176 4.10 14.53 -15.56
CA ALA A 176 2.84 14.47 -16.32
C ALA A 176 1.75 15.38 -15.73
N GLY A 177 0.93 15.98 -16.59
CA GLY A 177 -0.21 16.82 -16.20
C GLY A 177 0.14 18.25 -15.77
N LEU A 178 1.41 18.62 -15.71
CA LEU A 178 1.86 19.99 -15.40
C LEU A 178 1.81 20.92 -16.62
N VAL A 179 2.04 20.36 -17.80
CA VAL A 179 1.91 21.07 -19.08
C VAL A 179 0.64 20.56 -19.76
N PRO A 180 -0.30 21.44 -20.16
CA PRO A 180 -1.51 21.02 -20.87
C PRO A 180 -1.19 20.12 -22.08
N GLY A 181 -1.75 18.92 -22.09
CA GLY A 181 -1.54 17.93 -23.16
C GLY A 181 -0.28 17.06 -23.05
N ALA A 182 0.58 17.27 -22.05
CA ALA A 182 1.77 16.45 -21.81
C ALA A 182 1.55 15.45 -20.65
N GLY A 183 1.61 14.17 -20.97
CA GLY A 183 1.38 13.09 -20.02
C GLY A 183 0.00 13.10 -19.36
N THR A 184 -0.24 12.13 -18.49
CA THR A 184 -1.43 12.06 -17.64
C THR A 184 -1.03 11.93 -16.18
N ALA A 185 -1.55 12.83 -15.34
CA ALA A 185 -1.55 12.69 -13.89
C ALA A 185 -2.90 12.11 -13.43
N THR A 186 -2.90 10.93 -12.81
CA THR A 186 -4.10 10.28 -12.30
C THR A 186 -4.15 10.41 -10.78
N PRO A 187 -5.11 11.17 -10.20
CA PRO A 187 -5.24 11.30 -8.76
C PRO A 187 -5.40 9.95 -8.06
N ALA A 188 -4.72 9.77 -6.93
CA ALA A 188 -4.71 8.56 -6.12
C ALA A 188 -4.82 8.87 -4.61
N PRO A 189 -5.88 9.57 -4.15
CA PRO A 189 -5.97 10.06 -2.77
C PRO A 189 -5.90 8.95 -1.71
N ALA A 190 -6.37 7.74 -2.03
CA ALA A 190 -6.28 6.58 -1.13
C ALA A 190 -4.83 6.12 -0.85
N ALA A 191 -3.86 6.47 -1.71
CA ALA A 191 -2.47 6.05 -1.60
C ALA A 191 -1.58 7.02 -0.78
N VAL A 192 -2.13 8.13 -0.29
CA VAL A 192 -1.36 9.17 0.45
C VAL A 192 -0.63 8.57 1.64
N ASN A 193 -1.35 7.86 2.51
CA ASN A 193 -0.76 7.32 3.74
C ASN A 193 0.30 6.26 3.45
N GLU A 194 0.04 5.33 2.52
CA GLU A 194 0.98 4.29 2.12
C GLU A 194 2.29 4.89 1.59
N ARG A 195 2.22 5.88 0.70
CA ARG A 195 3.40 6.50 0.09
C ARG A 195 4.15 7.41 1.05
N LEU A 196 3.44 8.11 1.94
CA LEU A 196 4.08 8.84 3.03
C LEU A 196 4.81 7.90 3.98
N LEU A 197 4.25 6.73 4.29
CA LEU A 197 4.95 5.71 5.07
C LEU A 197 6.19 5.20 4.34
N GLN A 198 6.10 4.94 3.03
CA GLN A 198 7.27 4.56 2.23
C GLN A 198 8.40 5.60 2.30
N LEU A 199 8.06 6.90 2.24
CA LEU A 199 9.01 7.99 2.41
C LEU A 199 9.64 7.97 3.81
N TRP A 200 8.81 7.96 4.85
CA TRP A 200 9.26 8.09 6.24
C TRP A 200 9.92 6.84 6.79
N THR A 201 9.77 5.69 6.14
CA THR A 201 10.45 4.46 6.57
C THR A 201 11.84 4.30 5.97
N THR A 202 12.24 5.14 4.99
CA THR A 202 13.62 5.16 4.46
C THR A 202 14.66 5.48 5.56
N PRO A 203 15.94 5.09 5.40
CA PRO A 203 16.96 5.27 6.44
C PRO A 203 17.10 6.70 6.97
N TYR A 204 17.06 7.71 6.10
CA TYR A 204 17.10 9.10 6.52
C TYR A 204 15.72 9.58 7.00
N GLY A 205 14.66 9.18 6.29
CA GLY A 205 13.28 9.55 6.62
C GLY A 205 12.89 9.13 8.03
N VAL A 206 13.26 7.93 8.45
CA VAL A 206 12.83 7.37 9.73
C VAL A 206 13.49 8.07 10.92
N ILE A 207 14.75 8.50 10.76
CA ILE A 207 15.44 9.30 11.76
C ILE A 207 14.84 10.71 11.83
N LYS A 208 14.57 11.35 10.69
CA LYS A 208 13.91 12.66 10.63
C LYS A 208 12.50 12.62 11.25
N ALA A 209 11.73 11.57 10.95
CA ALA A 209 10.40 11.37 11.51
C ALA A 209 10.43 11.16 13.03
N ALA A 210 11.37 10.35 13.52
CA ALA A 210 11.58 10.17 14.97
C ALA A 210 11.99 11.46 15.67
N MET A 211 12.89 12.25 15.07
CA MET A 211 13.26 13.58 15.58
C MET A 211 12.05 14.51 15.65
N LYS A 212 11.22 14.53 14.59
CA LYS A 212 9.99 15.34 14.53
C LYS A 212 8.93 14.89 15.55
N ALA A 213 8.86 13.59 15.86
CA ALA A 213 7.95 13.07 16.87
C ALA A 213 8.29 13.56 18.28
N GLY A 214 9.55 13.97 18.53
CA GLY A 214 9.97 14.58 19.79
C GLY A 214 9.67 13.70 20.99
N ALA A 215 8.92 14.22 21.97
CA ALA A 215 8.54 13.48 23.18
C ALA A 215 7.65 12.24 22.92
N ASN A 216 7.06 12.11 21.72
CA ASN A 216 6.29 10.93 21.34
C ASN A 216 7.17 9.78 20.80
N ALA A 217 8.46 10.04 20.55
CA ALA A 217 9.42 8.98 20.26
C ALA A 217 9.98 8.41 21.56
N LYS A 218 10.25 7.10 21.56
CA LYS A 218 10.82 6.37 22.68
C LYS A 218 11.98 5.53 22.19
N VAL A 219 12.97 5.33 23.06
CA VAL A 219 14.08 4.44 22.79
C VAL A 219 14.14 3.35 23.86
N SER A 220 14.42 2.13 23.44
CA SER A 220 14.58 0.96 24.29
C SER A 220 15.71 0.08 23.76
N VAL A 221 16.07 -0.94 24.52
CA VAL A 221 16.98 -2.00 24.07
C VAL A 221 16.22 -3.31 24.10
N GLU A 222 16.15 -4.00 22.96
CA GLU A 222 15.52 -5.30 22.83
C GLU A 222 16.55 -6.31 22.33
N ARG A 223 16.84 -7.36 23.13
CA ARG A 223 17.82 -8.40 22.79
C ARG A 223 19.18 -7.85 22.34
N GLY A 224 19.62 -6.74 22.96
CA GLY A 224 20.88 -6.07 22.66
C GLY A 224 20.85 -5.08 21.49
N ALA A 225 19.76 -5.00 20.74
CA ALA A 225 19.58 -4.01 19.67
C ALA A 225 18.90 -2.73 20.20
N THR A 226 19.31 -1.58 19.67
CA THR A 226 18.66 -0.30 20.01
C THR A 226 17.40 -0.13 19.18
N ILE A 227 16.26 0.08 19.84
CA ILE A 227 14.96 0.23 19.21
C ILE A 227 14.46 1.66 19.42
N ILE A 228 13.95 2.28 18.36
CA ILE A 228 13.25 3.55 18.40
C ILE A 228 11.81 3.30 17.99
N THR A 229 10.83 3.75 18.78
CA THR A 229 9.41 3.66 18.44
C THR A 229 8.77 5.04 18.46
N PHE A 230 7.91 5.33 17.49
CA PHE A 230 7.20 6.62 17.41
C PHE A 230 5.97 6.51 16.50
N PRO A 231 4.93 7.33 16.73
CA PRO A 231 3.80 7.40 15.82
C PRO A 231 4.15 8.18 14.55
N ALA A 232 3.78 7.66 13.39
CA ALA A 232 3.84 8.37 12.11
C ALA A 232 2.72 7.89 11.18
N VAL A 233 2.08 8.83 10.47
CA VAL A 233 1.03 8.55 9.45
C VAL A 233 -0.07 7.59 9.97
N GLY A 234 -0.50 7.80 11.22
CA GLY A 234 -1.58 7.01 11.83
C GLY A 234 -1.20 5.61 12.34
N THR A 235 0.08 5.24 12.33
CA THR A 235 0.55 3.93 12.82
C THR A 235 1.81 4.07 13.68
N LEU A 236 2.17 3.03 14.41
CA LEU A 236 3.40 2.97 15.19
C LEU A 236 4.54 2.45 14.30
N VAL A 237 5.61 3.22 14.19
CA VAL A 237 6.85 2.82 13.52
C VAL A 237 7.81 2.27 14.56
N LYS A 238 8.38 1.10 14.30
CA LYS A 238 9.45 0.49 15.11
C LYS A 238 10.72 0.39 14.27
N THR A 239 11.78 1.04 14.73
CA THR A 239 13.08 1.11 14.03
C THR A 239 14.14 0.44 14.86
N THR A 240 14.83 -0.53 14.28
CA THR A 240 16.00 -1.21 14.88
C THR A 240 17.28 -0.59 14.31
N LEU A 241 18.21 -0.19 15.18
CA LEU A 241 19.56 0.22 14.81
C LEU A 241 20.56 -0.91 15.07
N ASN A 242 21.51 -1.09 14.17
CA ASN A 242 22.62 -2.03 14.36
C ASN A 242 23.70 -1.45 15.29
N ALA A 243 24.76 -2.24 15.56
CA ALA A 243 25.88 -1.85 16.41
C ALA A 243 26.65 -0.60 15.93
N LYS A 244 26.52 -0.21 14.66
CA LYS A 244 27.10 1.01 14.08
C LYS A 244 26.15 2.22 14.15
N ASN A 245 25.00 2.08 14.82
CA ASN A 245 23.90 3.05 14.86
C ASN A 245 23.25 3.31 13.49
N LEU A 246 23.45 2.44 12.50
CA LEU A 246 22.77 2.52 11.21
C LEU A 246 21.40 1.84 11.31
N VAL A 247 20.42 2.36 10.58
CA VAL A 247 19.08 1.76 10.49
C VAL A 247 19.20 0.37 9.86
N GLU A 248 18.78 -0.66 10.56
CA GLU A 248 18.87 -2.05 10.10
C GLU A 248 17.51 -2.58 9.65
N ARG A 249 16.47 -2.24 10.41
CA ARG A 249 15.11 -2.69 10.17
C ARG A 249 14.10 -1.64 10.57
N VAL A 250 13.04 -1.48 9.79
CA VAL A 250 11.87 -0.68 10.11
C VAL A 250 10.62 -1.55 9.96
N GLU A 251 9.78 -1.57 10.99
CA GLU A 251 8.55 -2.36 11.06
C GLU A 251 7.36 -1.41 11.23
N VAL A 252 6.34 -1.58 10.39
CA VAL A 252 5.12 -0.77 10.40
C VAL A 252 3.89 -1.67 10.32
N GLY A 253 2.97 -1.51 11.26
CA GLY A 253 1.69 -2.22 11.25
C GLY A 253 0.70 -1.61 10.26
N SER A 254 -0.01 -2.47 9.51
CA SER A 254 -1.08 -2.10 8.60
C SER A 254 -2.17 -3.17 8.56
N ASP A 255 -3.38 -2.79 8.20
CA ASP A 255 -4.47 -3.74 7.91
C ASP A 255 -4.37 -4.29 6.48
N ASN A 256 -4.83 -5.53 6.29
CA ASN A 256 -5.02 -6.16 4.99
C ASN A 256 -6.35 -6.93 4.98
N PRO A 257 -7.23 -6.75 3.98
CA PRO A 257 -8.54 -7.41 3.94
C PRO A 257 -8.53 -8.94 4.03
N VAL A 258 -7.43 -9.61 3.68
CA VAL A 258 -7.30 -11.07 3.73
C VAL A 258 -6.45 -11.53 4.91
N LEU A 259 -5.31 -10.87 5.12
CA LEU A 259 -4.32 -11.28 6.13
C LEU A 259 -4.58 -10.66 7.52
N GLY A 260 -5.53 -9.73 7.63
CA GLY A 260 -5.76 -8.95 8.84
C GLY A 260 -4.61 -8.02 9.17
N ASP A 261 -4.28 -7.91 10.44
CA ASP A 261 -3.18 -7.09 10.92
C ASP A 261 -1.85 -7.70 10.45
N ILE A 262 -1.17 -7.00 9.54
CA ILE A 262 0.14 -7.37 9.03
C ILE A 262 1.20 -6.36 9.45
N VAL A 263 2.45 -6.83 9.47
CA VAL A 263 3.61 -5.96 9.61
C VAL A 263 4.32 -5.91 8.26
N THR A 264 4.54 -4.69 7.78
CA THR A 264 5.53 -4.43 6.75
C THR A 264 6.89 -4.34 7.44
N GLU A 265 7.76 -5.31 7.15
CA GLU A 265 9.16 -5.32 7.58
C GLU A 265 10.04 -4.84 6.43
N THR A 266 10.80 -3.76 6.62
CA THR A 266 11.83 -3.30 5.68
C THR A 266 13.20 -3.44 6.33
N THR A 267 14.13 -4.10 5.65
CA THR A 267 15.52 -4.28 6.10
C THR A 267 16.49 -3.55 5.17
N TYR A 268 17.56 -3.05 5.76
CA TYR A 268 18.57 -2.23 5.09
C TYR A 268 19.95 -2.81 5.38
N ALA A 269 20.71 -3.13 4.32
CA ALA A 269 21.99 -3.80 4.45
C ALA A 269 23.07 -3.19 3.55
N GLY A 270 24.34 -3.48 3.88
CA GLY A 270 25.49 -3.11 3.05
C GLY A 270 25.69 -1.60 2.90
N TYR A 271 25.54 -0.84 3.99
CA TYR A 271 25.72 0.62 3.98
C TYR A 271 27.08 1.04 3.42
N GLN A 272 27.06 1.91 2.42
CA GLN A 272 28.24 2.49 1.79
C GLN A 272 27.90 3.86 1.17
N ASP A 273 28.92 4.63 0.82
CA ASP A 273 28.74 5.86 0.04
C ASP A 273 28.56 5.50 -1.44
N LEU A 274 27.30 5.55 -1.91
CA LEU A 274 26.87 5.26 -3.27
C LEU A 274 26.82 6.50 -4.18
N THR A 275 27.31 7.65 -3.70
CA THR A 275 27.37 8.87 -4.50
C THR A 275 28.50 8.81 -5.52
N GLU A 276 28.29 9.50 -6.64
CA GLU A 276 29.25 9.61 -7.73
C GLU A 276 30.50 10.39 -7.29
N ALA A 277 30.30 11.52 -6.62
CA ALA A 277 31.34 12.24 -5.90
C ALA A 277 31.20 11.97 -4.41
N LYS A 278 32.19 11.30 -3.81
CA LYS A 278 32.13 10.85 -2.41
C LYS A 278 31.81 12.00 -1.47
N SER A 279 30.77 11.79 -0.69
CA SER A 279 30.13 12.75 0.19
C SER A 279 30.15 12.30 1.65
N ASP A 280 30.59 11.07 1.94
CA ASP A 280 30.51 10.40 3.25
C ASP A 280 29.08 10.35 3.80
N VAL A 281 28.10 10.28 2.90
CA VAL A 281 26.70 10.01 3.23
C VAL A 281 26.43 8.54 2.89
N LEU A 282 26.04 7.75 3.90
CA LEU A 282 25.88 6.32 3.75
C LEU A 282 24.44 5.94 3.44
N PHE A 283 24.25 5.16 2.38
CA PHE A 283 22.96 4.57 2.00
C PHE A 283 23.09 3.05 1.93
N PRO A 284 22.03 2.27 2.25
CA PRO A 284 22.09 0.82 2.13
C PRO A 284 22.26 0.40 0.66
N ALA A 285 23.16 -0.54 0.40
CA ALA A 285 23.31 -1.16 -0.92
C ALA A 285 22.20 -2.17 -1.23
N HIS A 286 21.43 -2.62 -0.24
CA HIS A 286 20.35 -3.58 -0.42
C HIS A 286 19.16 -3.25 0.47
N ILE A 287 17.96 -3.27 -0.12
CA ILE A 287 16.69 -3.01 0.56
C ILE A 287 15.77 -4.20 0.30
N VAL A 288 15.28 -4.83 1.37
CA VAL A 288 14.28 -5.90 1.28
C VAL A 288 13.08 -5.54 2.12
N GLN A 289 11.89 -5.60 1.53
CA GLN A 289 10.62 -5.42 2.22
C GLN A 289 9.81 -6.71 2.17
N LYS A 290 9.15 -7.05 3.27
CA LYS A 290 8.28 -8.23 3.40
C LYS A 290 6.90 -7.85 3.95
N GLN A 291 5.88 -8.56 3.48
CA GLN A 291 4.52 -8.55 4.02
C GLN A 291 3.95 -9.96 3.99
N GLY A 292 3.21 -10.35 5.04
CA GLY A 292 2.61 -11.69 5.12
C GLY A 292 3.64 -12.83 5.07
N GLY A 293 4.88 -12.58 5.50
CA GLY A 293 5.98 -13.54 5.46
C GLY A 293 6.73 -13.64 4.12
N PHE A 294 6.29 -12.96 3.07
CA PHE A 294 6.88 -13.03 1.73
C PHE A 294 7.46 -11.68 1.27
N PRO A 295 8.47 -11.68 0.39
CA PRO A 295 9.05 -10.45 -0.13
C PRO A 295 8.06 -9.66 -1.00
N VAL A 296 8.10 -8.33 -0.88
CA VAL A 296 7.33 -7.38 -1.69
C VAL A 296 8.22 -6.37 -2.43
N LEU A 297 9.45 -6.21 -1.96
CA LEU A 297 10.53 -5.46 -2.60
C LEU A 297 11.86 -6.15 -2.28
N ASP A 298 12.73 -6.31 -3.27
CA ASP A 298 14.11 -6.74 -3.09
C ASP A 298 14.96 -6.00 -4.12
N VAL A 299 15.71 -4.98 -3.70
CA VAL A 299 16.42 -4.09 -4.63
C VAL A 299 17.85 -3.89 -4.19
N THR A 300 18.79 -4.12 -5.11
CA THR A 300 20.19 -3.71 -4.98
C THR A 300 20.33 -2.27 -5.47
N ILE A 301 20.81 -1.39 -4.59
CA ILE A 301 21.01 0.03 -4.87
C ILE A 301 22.37 0.22 -5.53
N THR A 302 22.38 0.89 -6.68
CA THR A 302 23.56 1.07 -7.53
C THR A 302 24.12 2.49 -7.49
N LYS A 303 23.27 3.48 -7.20
CA LYS A 303 23.65 4.89 -7.17
C LYS A 303 22.77 5.67 -6.19
N THR A 304 23.34 6.70 -5.58
CA THR A 304 22.59 7.74 -4.85
C THR A 304 23.03 9.15 -5.25
N ASP A 305 22.12 10.11 -5.13
CA ASP A 305 22.40 11.54 -5.19
C ASP A 305 21.71 12.23 -4.00
N THR A 306 22.46 12.95 -3.17
CA THR A 306 21.93 13.62 -1.97
C THR A 306 21.94 15.14 -2.10
N ASN A 307 22.27 15.65 -3.29
CA ASN A 307 22.52 17.06 -3.54
C ASN A 307 21.57 17.67 -4.56
N ASN A 308 20.75 16.87 -5.25
CA ASN A 308 19.80 17.41 -6.23
C ASN A 308 18.67 18.21 -5.52
N PRO A 309 18.62 19.55 -5.67
CA PRO A 309 17.59 20.37 -5.02
C PRO A 309 16.24 20.30 -5.74
N TYR A 310 16.18 19.73 -6.96
CA TYR A 310 14.97 19.68 -7.79
C TYR A 310 14.01 18.53 -7.44
N VAL A 311 14.25 17.81 -6.34
CA VAL A 311 13.34 16.76 -5.85
C VAL A 311 12.13 17.39 -5.13
N ILE A 312 11.40 18.21 -5.87
CA ILE A 312 10.16 18.90 -5.46
C ILE A 312 9.20 18.82 -6.64
N PHE A 313 8.03 18.23 -6.41
CA PHE A 313 7.03 17.97 -7.43
C PHE A 313 5.89 18.99 -7.31
N PRO A 314 5.66 19.85 -8.30
CA PRO A 314 4.44 20.65 -8.33
C PRO A 314 3.24 19.71 -8.42
N ILE A 315 2.14 20.06 -7.76
CA ILE A 315 0.93 19.26 -7.74
C ILE A 315 0.10 19.64 -8.96
N PRO A 316 -0.28 18.71 -9.84
CA PRO A 316 -1.17 19.02 -10.97
C PRO A 316 -2.57 19.48 -10.51
N ASP A 317 -3.15 20.46 -11.19
CA ASP A 317 -4.46 21.05 -10.85
C ASP A 317 -5.59 20.01 -10.65
N ASN A 318 -5.60 18.94 -11.46
CA ASN A 318 -6.63 17.90 -11.36
C ASN A 318 -6.46 17.04 -10.09
N VAL A 319 -5.23 16.90 -9.59
CA VAL A 319 -4.93 16.20 -8.33
C VAL A 319 -5.38 17.04 -7.14
N GLU A 320 -5.13 18.36 -7.17
CA GLU A 320 -5.61 19.26 -6.11
C GLU A 320 -7.14 19.23 -6.01
N LYS A 321 -7.83 19.32 -7.15
CA LYS A 321 -9.30 19.26 -7.23
C LYS A 321 -9.87 17.92 -6.76
N ALA A 322 -9.15 16.82 -6.98
CA ALA A 322 -9.61 15.50 -6.55
C ALA A 322 -9.51 15.31 -5.03
N ALA A 323 -8.51 15.91 -4.36
CA ALA A 323 -8.29 15.73 -2.93
C ALA A 323 -9.39 16.31 -2.04
N VAL A 324 -10.16 17.29 -2.53
CA VAL A 324 -11.30 17.87 -1.80
C VAL A 324 -12.58 17.06 -1.96
N THR A 325 -12.57 15.99 -2.77
CA THR A 325 -13.74 15.13 -2.97
C THR A 325 -13.69 13.96 -1.96
N PRO A 326 -14.66 13.82 -1.05
CA PRO A 326 -14.66 12.71 -0.11
C PRO A 326 -14.75 11.36 -0.84
N PRO A 327 -14.20 10.28 -0.27
CA PRO A 327 -14.30 8.94 -0.85
C PRO A 327 -15.77 8.58 -1.10
N ARG A 328 -16.09 8.21 -2.34
CA ARG A 328 -17.45 7.77 -2.69
C ARG A 328 -17.69 6.39 -2.08
N ALA A 329 -18.84 6.21 -1.44
CA ALA A 329 -19.29 4.89 -0.99
C ALA A 329 -19.31 3.89 -2.16
N ALA A 330 -19.00 2.61 -1.90
CA ALA A 330 -19.05 1.57 -2.92
C ALA A 330 -20.46 1.47 -3.51
N THR A 331 -20.58 1.62 -4.83
CA THR A 331 -21.85 1.50 -5.54
C THR A 331 -21.97 0.14 -6.22
N VAL A 332 -23.21 -0.36 -6.31
CA VAL A 332 -23.53 -1.58 -7.04
C VAL A 332 -24.64 -1.27 -8.04
N ASP A 333 -24.33 -1.45 -9.32
CA ASP A 333 -25.32 -1.40 -10.39
C ASP A 333 -25.84 -2.82 -10.63
N VAL A 334 -27.14 -2.94 -10.91
CA VAL A 334 -27.82 -4.24 -11.05
C VAL A 334 -28.28 -4.42 -12.49
N ARG A 335 -27.88 -5.52 -13.12
CA ARG A 335 -28.35 -5.92 -14.45
C ARG A 335 -28.96 -7.32 -14.39
N LYS A 336 -30.20 -7.45 -14.86
CA LYS A 336 -30.84 -8.76 -15.02
C LYS A 336 -30.24 -9.49 -16.21
N MET A 337 -29.67 -10.67 -16.00
CA MET A 337 -29.16 -11.53 -17.08
C MET A 337 -30.23 -12.50 -17.57
N ALA A 338 -30.96 -13.09 -16.63
CA ALA A 338 -32.06 -14.01 -16.84
C ALA A 338 -33.01 -13.96 -15.64
N GLU A 339 -34.11 -14.70 -15.67
CA GLU A 339 -35.02 -14.80 -14.52
C GLU A 339 -34.28 -15.34 -13.28
N GLY A 340 -34.24 -14.56 -12.21
CA GLY A 340 -33.48 -14.84 -10.99
C GLY A 340 -31.95 -14.96 -11.15
N VAL A 341 -31.36 -14.36 -12.19
CA VAL A 341 -29.89 -14.23 -12.32
C VAL A 341 -29.52 -12.76 -12.55
N TRP A 342 -28.71 -12.22 -11.66
CA TRP A 342 -28.40 -10.79 -11.59
C TRP A 342 -26.89 -10.56 -11.60
N TYR A 343 -26.41 -9.75 -12.53
CA TYR A 343 -25.04 -9.27 -12.61
C TYR A 343 -24.91 -7.97 -11.83
N LEU A 344 -24.05 -7.96 -10.82
CA LEU A 344 -23.88 -6.91 -9.84
C LEU A 344 -22.56 -6.20 -10.08
N THR A 345 -22.59 -5.14 -10.86
CA THR A 345 -21.37 -4.41 -11.27
C THR A 345 -21.05 -3.26 -10.33
N GLY A 346 -19.79 -2.84 -10.33
CA GLY A 346 -19.26 -1.74 -9.51
C GLY A 346 -17.74 -1.80 -9.59
N GLY A 347 -17.03 -0.71 -9.28
CA GLY A 347 -15.57 -0.66 -9.31
C GLY A 347 -14.94 -1.46 -10.47
N THR A 348 -13.95 -2.28 -10.13
CA THR A 348 -13.31 -3.24 -11.04
C THR A 348 -13.80 -4.68 -10.87
N HIS A 349 -14.41 -5.01 -9.72
CA HIS A 349 -14.80 -6.38 -9.35
C HIS A 349 -16.31 -6.52 -9.16
N HIS A 350 -16.88 -7.46 -9.89
CA HIS A 350 -18.32 -7.69 -9.98
C HIS A 350 -18.73 -8.96 -9.22
N SER A 351 -20.04 -9.18 -9.07
CA SER A 351 -20.59 -10.40 -8.48
C SER A 351 -21.79 -10.87 -9.29
N VAL A 352 -22.18 -12.14 -9.15
CA VAL A 352 -23.43 -12.67 -9.75
C VAL A 352 -24.31 -13.24 -8.66
N ALA A 353 -25.53 -12.74 -8.51
CA ALA A 353 -26.52 -13.29 -7.59
C ALA A 353 -27.50 -14.22 -8.33
N VAL A 354 -27.64 -15.44 -7.83
CA VAL A 354 -28.47 -16.50 -8.40
C VAL A 354 -29.54 -16.89 -7.41
N GLU A 355 -30.81 -16.70 -7.79
CA GLU A 355 -31.97 -16.93 -6.96
C GLU A 355 -32.48 -18.38 -7.06
N PHE A 356 -32.44 -19.09 -5.94
CA PHE A 356 -33.10 -20.38 -5.73
C PHE A 356 -34.44 -20.15 -5.02
N THR A 357 -35.21 -21.22 -4.79
CA THR A 357 -36.56 -21.20 -4.21
C THR A 357 -36.58 -20.53 -2.84
N ASP A 358 -35.65 -20.90 -1.97
CA ASP A 358 -35.57 -20.49 -0.57
C ASP A 358 -34.31 -19.66 -0.23
N HIS A 359 -33.37 -19.49 -1.16
CA HIS A 359 -32.09 -18.82 -0.88
C HIS A 359 -31.47 -18.15 -2.11
N VAL A 360 -30.38 -17.42 -1.89
CA VAL A 360 -29.48 -16.89 -2.92
C VAL A 360 -28.13 -17.60 -2.85
N VAL A 361 -27.57 -17.92 -4.02
CA VAL A 361 -26.15 -18.23 -4.20
C VAL A 361 -25.50 -16.98 -4.80
N LEU A 362 -24.51 -16.43 -4.11
CA LEU A 362 -23.70 -15.34 -4.61
C LEU A 362 -22.39 -15.90 -5.19
N VAL A 363 -22.05 -15.54 -6.41
CA VAL A 363 -20.73 -15.81 -6.99
C VAL A 363 -19.91 -14.54 -6.83
N GLU A 364 -18.79 -14.68 -6.12
CA GLU A 364 -17.80 -13.66 -5.81
C GLU A 364 -18.18 -12.64 -4.73
N CYS A 365 -17.31 -12.44 -3.75
CA CYS A 365 -17.44 -11.48 -2.65
C CYS A 365 -16.11 -10.70 -2.53
N PRO A 366 -15.87 -9.74 -3.44
CA PRO A 366 -14.52 -9.31 -3.77
C PRO A 366 -14.01 -8.18 -2.86
N GLN A 367 -12.72 -7.90 -3.00
CA GLN A 367 -11.98 -6.75 -2.46
C GLN A 367 -11.91 -6.64 -0.93
N ASN A 368 -12.94 -6.09 -0.29
CA ASN A 368 -12.91 -5.70 1.12
C ASN A 368 -14.32 -5.61 1.71
N ASP A 369 -14.40 -5.42 3.03
CA ASP A 369 -15.66 -5.36 3.78
C ASP A 369 -16.64 -4.32 3.20
N ALA A 370 -16.16 -3.12 2.84
CA ALA A 370 -17.01 -2.06 2.28
C ALA A 370 -17.63 -2.45 0.92
N ARG A 371 -16.85 -3.09 0.03
CA ARG A 371 -17.37 -3.60 -1.25
C ARG A 371 -18.35 -4.74 -1.03
N ALA A 372 -17.99 -5.71 -0.19
CA ALA A 372 -18.79 -6.88 0.11
C ALA A 372 -20.15 -6.50 0.74
N LEU A 373 -20.15 -5.56 1.69
CA LEU A 373 -21.37 -5.03 2.30
C LEU A 373 -22.30 -4.38 1.27
N ALA A 374 -21.75 -3.57 0.36
CA ALA A 374 -22.56 -2.96 -0.70
C ALA A 374 -23.22 -4.03 -1.61
N VAL A 375 -22.51 -5.11 -1.92
CA VAL A 375 -23.04 -6.26 -2.68
C VAL A 375 -24.13 -6.98 -1.89
N ILE A 376 -23.89 -7.32 -0.62
CA ILE A 376 -24.86 -7.98 0.28
C ILE A 376 -26.15 -7.16 0.38
N ASP A 377 -26.04 -5.85 0.63
CA ASP A 377 -27.19 -4.96 0.75
C ASP A 377 -27.97 -4.84 -0.57
N THR A 378 -27.27 -4.89 -1.70
CA THR A 378 -27.91 -4.87 -3.01
C THR A 378 -28.64 -6.17 -3.29
N VAL A 379 -28.04 -7.33 -2.98
CA VAL A 379 -28.72 -8.64 -3.08
C VAL A 379 -29.99 -8.66 -2.24
N LYS A 380 -29.94 -8.19 -0.99
CA LYS A 380 -31.12 -8.15 -0.10
C LYS A 380 -32.24 -7.25 -0.61
N ARG A 381 -31.92 -6.17 -1.33
CA ARG A 381 -32.91 -5.29 -1.97
C ARG A 381 -33.48 -5.90 -3.25
N THR A 382 -32.65 -6.55 -4.06
CA THR A 382 -33.05 -7.14 -5.34
C THR A 382 -33.84 -8.44 -5.16
N ILE A 383 -33.47 -9.27 -4.18
CA ILE A 383 -34.08 -10.58 -3.89
C ILE A 383 -34.50 -10.61 -2.41
N PRO A 384 -35.56 -9.87 -2.03
CA PRO A 384 -35.93 -9.73 -0.63
C PRO A 384 -36.40 -11.04 -0.01
N ARG A 385 -36.17 -11.19 1.31
CA ARG A 385 -36.58 -12.33 2.17
C ARG A 385 -35.79 -13.63 2.00
N LYS A 386 -35.00 -13.79 0.94
CA LYS A 386 -34.15 -14.97 0.74
C LYS A 386 -32.75 -14.72 1.32
N PRO A 387 -32.24 -15.58 2.22
CA PRO A 387 -30.88 -15.44 2.75
C PRO A 387 -29.83 -15.73 1.67
N ILE A 388 -28.67 -15.08 1.77
CA ILE A 388 -27.47 -15.51 1.04
C ILE A 388 -26.93 -16.75 1.75
N LYS A 389 -27.21 -17.93 1.21
CA LYS A 389 -26.87 -19.21 1.85
C LYS A 389 -25.49 -19.70 1.46
N TYR A 390 -25.10 -19.46 0.21
CA TYR A 390 -23.80 -19.85 -0.32
C TYR A 390 -23.12 -18.68 -1.01
N VAL A 391 -21.81 -18.60 -0.84
CA VAL A 391 -20.94 -17.69 -1.60
C VAL A 391 -19.87 -18.53 -2.27
N VAL A 392 -19.83 -18.54 -3.61
CA VAL A 392 -18.77 -19.20 -4.37
C VAL A 392 -17.63 -18.21 -4.54
N ASN A 393 -16.47 -18.51 -3.95
CA ASN A 393 -15.23 -17.80 -4.20
C ASN A 393 -14.56 -18.40 -5.44
N THR A 394 -14.26 -17.56 -6.45
CA THR A 394 -13.67 -18.04 -7.70
C THR A 394 -12.24 -18.53 -7.50
N HIS A 395 -11.42 -17.84 -6.71
CA HIS A 395 -10.07 -18.28 -6.34
C HIS A 395 -9.47 -17.45 -5.19
N HIS A 396 -8.28 -17.83 -4.73
CA HIS A 396 -7.67 -17.32 -3.50
C HIS A 396 -7.00 -15.94 -3.57
N HIS A 397 -6.94 -15.31 -4.74
CA HIS A 397 -6.28 -14.00 -4.83
C HIS A 397 -7.01 -12.95 -4.00
N PHE A 398 -6.26 -11.96 -3.51
CA PHE A 398 -6.76 -11.07 -2.45
C PHE A 398 -7.96 -10.22 -2.88
N ASP A 399 -7.97 -9.85 -4.15
CA ASP A 399 -9.03 -9.08 -4.76
C ASP A 399 -10.34 -9.87 -4.95
N HIS A 400 -10.29 -11.20 -4.79
CA HIS A 400 -11.44 -12.15 -4.81
C HIS A 400 -11.73 -12.79 -3.44
N SER A 401 -10.91 -12.51 -2.44
CA SER A 401 -11.04 -13.14 -1.11
C SER A 401 -11.17 -12.15 0.04
N GLY A 402 -10.79 -10.88 -0.15
CA GLY A 402 -10.80 -9.89 0.93
C GLY A 402 -12.19 -9.46 1.41
N GLY A 403 -13.26 -9.77 0.67
CA GLY A 403 -14.64 -9.56 1.10
C GLY A 403 -15.28 -10.78 1.78
N LEU A 404 -14.65 -11.96 1.74
CA LEU A 404 -15.31 -13.21 2.11
C LEU A 404 -15.68 -13.29 3.60
N ARG A 405 -14.91 -12.65 4.48
CA ARG A 405 -15.22 -12.59 5.92
C ARG A 405 -16.54 -11.86 6.18
N ALA A 406 -16.84 -10.79 5.44
CA ALA A 406 -18.12 -10.09 5.50
C ALA A 406 -19.30 -11.00 5.11
N CYS A 407 -19.09 -11.78 4.05
CA CYS A 407 -20.04 -12.78 3.56
C CYS A 407 -20.24 -13.94 4.56
N ALA A 408 -19.20 -14.39 5.24
CA ALA A 408 -19.30 -15.38 6.31
C ALA A 408 -20.04 -14.84 7.54
N ALA A 409 -19.83 -13.57 7.91
CA ALA A 409 -20.56 -12.89 8.97
C ALA A 409 -22.07 -12.77 8.67
N GLU A 410 -22.45 -12.64 7.39
CA GLU A 410 -23.84 -12.72 6.94
C GLU A 410 -24.47 -14.12 7.11
N GLY A 411 -23.64 -15.15 7.35
CA GLY A 411 -24.06 -16.53 7.57
C GLY A 411 -24.00 -17.41 6.32
N ALA A 412 -23.38 -16.94 5.24
CA ALA A 412 -23.17 -17.75 4.06
C ALA A 412 -22.12 -18.83 4.30
N THR A 413 -22.33 -20.01 3.73
CA THR A 413 -21.28 -21.02 3.57
C THR A 413 -20.40 -20.63 2.38
N ILE A 414 -19.10 -20.51 2.60
CA ILE A 414 -18.14 -20.18 1.56
C ILE A 414 -17.76 -21.46 0.81
N ILE A 415 -18.09 -21.53 -0.47
CA ILE A 415 -17.69 -22.60 -1.38
C ILE A 415 -16.43 -22.13 -2.09
N THR A 416 -15.32 -22.85 -1.92
CA THR A 416 -14.03 -22.52 -2.55
C THR A 416 -13.32 -23.80 -3.00
N GLN A 417 -12.25 -23.65 -3.79
CA GLN A 417 -11.45 -24.80 -4.20
C GLN A 417 -10.70 -25.40 -2.99
N GLY A 418 -10.55 -26.72 -2.97
CA GLY A 418 -10.06 -27.45 -1.80
C GLY A 418 -8.67 -27.02 -1.28
N LEU A 419 -7.77 -26.53 -2.13
CA LEU A 419 -6.47 -26.00 -1.74
C LEU A 419 -6.58 -24.64 -1.04
N SER A 420 -7.64 -23.87 -1.30
CA SER A 420 -7.88 -22.56 -0.65
C SER A 420 -8.44 -22.70 0.77
N LYS A 421 -9.18 -23.78 1.07
CA LYS A 421 -9.78 -23.99 2.39
C LYS A 421 -8.78 -23.90 3.56
N PRO A 422 -7.70 -24.70 3.61
CA PRO A 422 -6.75 -24.63 4.72
C PRO A 422 -6.02 -23.28 4.81
N TYR A 423 -5.93 -22.55 3.70
CA TYR A 423 -5.41 -21.19 3.69
C TYR A 423 -6.38 -20.22 4.39
N TYR A 424 -7.67 -20.25 4.03
CA TYR A 424 -8.68 -19.40 4.68
C TYR A 424 -8.85 -19.70 6.16
N GLU A 425 -8.89 -20.98 6.56
CA GLU A 425 -8.96 -21.35 7.98
C GLU A 425 -7.79 -20.77 8.79
N ARG A 426 -6.60 -20.71 8.19
CA ARG A 426 -5.40 -20.14 8.81
C ARG A 426 -5.45 -18.62 8.87
N VAL A 427 -5.69 -17.95 7.75
CA VAL A 427 -5.62 -16.48 7.70
C VAL A 427 -6.80 -15.83 8.40
N TRP A 428 -7.96 -16.48 8.49
CA TRP A 428 -9.11 -15.93 9.24
C TRP A 428 -8.96 -16.04 10.75
N ALA A 429 -8.01 -16.85 11.23
CA ALA A 429 -7.61 -16.90 12.64
C ALA A 429 -6.63 -15.78 13.01
N LEU A 430 -6.10 -15.03 12.03
CA LEU A 430 -5.24 -13.88 12.28
C LEU A 430 -6.04 -12.72 12.89
N PRO A 431 -5.39 -11.84 13.68
CA PRO A 431 -6.07 -10.69 14.27
C PRO A 431 -6.49 -9.68 13.20
N HIS A 432 -7.66 -9.06 13.39
CA HIS A 432 -8.16 -7.93 12.60
C HIS A 432 -8.51 -6.79 13.56
N THR A 433 -7.52 -6.24 14.25
CA THR A 433 -7.71 -5.27 15.33
C THR A 433 -7.44 -3.83 14.91
N LEU A 434 -6.65 -3.61 13.85
CA LEU A 434 -6.33 -2.27 13.35
C LEU A 434 -7.51 -1.66 12.60
N SER A 435 -8.20 -2.46 11.78
CA SER A 435 -9.42 -2.08 11.06
C SER A 435 -10.39 -3.26 11.06
N PRO A 436 -11.15 -3.49 12.15
CA PRO A 436 -11.97 -4.68 12.30
C PRO A 436 -13.07 -4.75 11.24
N ASP A 437 -13.08 -5.85 10.48
CA ASP A 437 -14.13 -6.15 9.51
C ASP A 437 -15.42 -6.66 10.18
N ARG A 438 -16.48 -6.89 9.39
CA ARG A 438 -17.77 -7.33 9.94
C ARG A 438 -17.68 -8.61 10.77
N LEU A 439 -16.82 -9.56 10.38
CA LEU A 439 -16.65 -10.81 11.12
C LEU A 439 -15.90 -10.61 12.43
N ALA A 440 -14.91 -9.71 12.46
CA ALA A 440 -14.22 -9.34 13.69
C ALA A 440 -15.15 -8.57 14.66
N MET A 441 -16.00 -7.68 14.13
CA MET A 441 -16.98 -6.93 14.94
C MET A 441 -18.14 -7.79 15.45
N ALA A 442 -18.57 -8.78 14.67
CA ALA A 442 -19.65 -9.70 15.03
C ALA A 442 -19.22 -11.15 14.77
N PRO A 443 -18.44 -11.76 15.69
CA PRO A 443 -17.89 -13.10 15.50
C PRO A 443 -18.95 -14.16 15.26
N ARG A 444 -18.70 -15.00 14.26
CA ARG A 444 -19.50 -16.17 13.92
C ARG A 444 -18.58 -17.28 13.43
N GLU A 445 -18.94 -18.53 13.69
CA GLU A 445 -18.25 -19.66 13.09
C GLU A 445 -18.46 -19.65 11.56
N ALA A 446 -17.35 -19.49 10.82
CA ALA A 446 -17.35 -19.50 9.38
C ALA A 446 -17.45 -20.93 8.83
N ALA A 447 -18.44 -21.19 7.99
CA ALA A 447 -18.56 -22.47 7.28
C ALA A 447 -17.84 -22.38 5.92
N ILE A 448 -16.82 -23.23 5.72
CA ILE A 448 -16.08 -23.32 4.46
C ILE A 448 -16.21 -24.74 3.86
N GLU A 449 -16.82 -24.81 2.68
CA GLU A 449 -16.99 -26.01 1.88
C GLU A 449 -15.90 -26.08 0.81
N ALA A 450 -15.20 -27.23 0.74
CA ALA A 450 -14.14 -27.48 -0.23
C ALA A 450 -14.69 -28.17 -1.49
N VAL A 451 -14.37 -27.61 -2.66
CA VAL A 451 -14.62 -28.21 -3.97
C VAL A 451 -13.33 -28.82 -4.50
N ALA A 452 -13.34 -30.12 -4.78
CA ALA A 452 -12.22 -30.77 -5.48
C ALA A 452 -12.25 -30.39 -6.97
N ASP A 453 -13.15 -31.01 -7.73
CA ASP A 453 -13.27 -30.81 -9.19
C ASP A 453 -14.64 -30.26 -9.61
N LYS A 454 -15.72 -30.71 -8.96
CA LYS A 454 -17.09 -30.29 -9.28
C LYS A 454 -17.97 -30.20 -8.04
N ARG A 455 -18.88 -29.22 -8.03
CA ARG A 455 -19.99 -29.12 -7.07
C ARG A 455 -21.27 -28.70 -7.79
N VAL A 456 -22.41 -29.27 -7.44
CA VAL A 456 -23.73 -28.94 -8.05
C VAL A 456 -24.71 -28.50 -6.98
N LEU A 457 -25.33 -27.34 -7.16
CA LEU A 457 -26.46 -26.83 -6.38
C LEU A 457 -27.70 -26.83 -7.28
N SER A 458 -28.80 -27.42 -6.85
CA SER A 458 -30.01 -27.53 -7.68
C SER A 458 -31.27 -27.51 -6.83
N ASP A 459 -32.34 -26.96 -7.38
CA ASP A 459 -33.71 -27.08 -6.89
C ASP A 459 -34.70 -27.17 -8.06
N SER A 460 -36.00 -27.01 -7.79
CA SER A 460 -37.03 -27.05 -8.84
C SER A 460 -36.96 -25.89 -9.85
N THR A 461 -36.22 -24.81 -9.56
CA THR A 461 -36.12 -23.63 -10.41
C THR A 461 -34.94 -23.69 -11.38
N ARG A 462 -33.78 -24.19 -10.93
CA ARG A 462 -32.53 -24.23 -11.71
C ARG A 462 -31.45 -25.14 -11.13
N THR A 463 -30.35 -25.25 -11.88
CA THR A 463 -29.10 -25.89 -11.49
C THR A 463 -27.95 -24.91 -11.66
N LEU A 464 -27.03 -24.88 -10.69
CA LEU A 464 -25.76 -24.17 -10.71
C LEU A 464 -24.64 -25.19 -10.50
N GLU A 465 -23.70 -25.23 -11.44
CA GLU A 465 -22.55 -26.12 -11.40
C GLU A 465 -21.26 -25.32 -11.20
N VAL A 466 -20.44 -25.73 -10.24
CA VAL A 466 -19.12 -25.14 -9.98
C VAL A 466 -18.07 -26.14 -10.45
N TYR A 467 -17.12 -25.68 -11.26
CA TYR A 467 -16.06 -26.51 -11.83
C TYR A 467 -14.70 -25.94 -11.53
N ARG A 468 -13.72 -26.80 -11.23
CA ARG A 468 -12.31 -26.41 -11.27
C ARG A 468 -11.86 -26.20 -12.72
N LEU A 469 -11.17 -25.09 -12.95
CA LEU A 469 -10.50 -24.80 -14.20
C LEU A 469 -9.13 -25.51 -14.22
N GLU A 470 -8.97 -26.52 -15.07
CA GLU A 470 -7.73 -27.29 -15.17
C GLU A 470 -6.70 -26.56 -16.04
N GLY A 471 -5.45 -26.51 -15.59
CA GLY A 471 -4.32 -25.99 -16.38
C GLY A 471 -4.18 -24.47 -16.41
N SER A 472 -4.90 -23.73 -15.56
CA SER A 472 -4.69 -22.29 -15.38
C SER A 472 -3.26 -22.00 -14.94
N ARG A 473 -2.64 -20.97 -15.51
CA ARG A 473 -1.35 -20.43 -15.03
C ARG A 473 -1.56 -19.27 -14.05
N HIS A 474 -2.77 -18.75 -13.97
CA HIS A 474 -3.14 -17.68 -13.06
C HIS A 474 -3.23 -18.17 -11.60
N ALA A 475 -4.00 -19.24 -11.36
CA ALA A 475 -4.06 -19.89 -10.06
C ALA A 475 -4.50 -21.35 -10.17
N ASP A 476 -3.93 -22.23 -9.34
CA ASP A 476 -4.28 -23.66 -9.30
C ASP A 476 -5.65 -23.92 -8.65
N THR A 477 -6.24 -22.88 -8.07
CA THR A 477 -7.49 -22.92 -7.31
C THR A 477 -8.68 -22.34 -8.06
N MET A 478 -8.54 -22.06 -9.36
CA MET A 478 -9.58 -21.41 -10.16
C MET A 478 -10.85 -22.25 -10.24
N LEU A 479 -11.97 -21.64 -9.89
CA LEU A 479 -13.32 -22.15 -10.09
C LEU A 479 -14.08 -21.27 -11.08
N VAL A 480 -14.89 -21.91 -11.92
CA VAL A 480 -15.90 -21.26 -12.77
C VAL A 480 -17.28 -21.78 -12.38
N VAL A 481 -18.30 -20.96 -12.59
CA VAL A 481 -19.70 -21.32 -12.31
C VAL A 481 -20.50 -21.36 -13.60
N TYR A 482 -21.24 -22.44 -13.85
CA TYR A 482 -22.07 -22.61 -15.03
C TYR A 482 -23.53 -22.81 -14.64
N LEU A 483 -24.42 -22.11 -15.36
CA LEU A 483 -25.87 -22.17 -15.23
C LEU A 483 -26.45 -22.80 -16.50
N PRO A 484 -26.74 -24.12 -16.53
CA PRO A 484 -27.11 -24.81 -17.75
C PRO A 484 -28.41 -24.33 -18.41
N LYS A 485 -29.41 -23.94 -17.60
CA LYS A 485 -30.71 -23.46 -18.08
C LYS A 485 -30.57 -22.09 -18.77
N GLU A 486 -29.77 -21.21 -18.19
CA GLU A 486 -29.53 -19.85 -18.66
C GLU A 486 -28.38 -19.75 -19.68
N LYS A 487 -27.56 -20.81 -19.80
CA LYS A 487 -26.36 -20.88 -20.65
C LYS A 487 -25.35 -19.78 -20.34
N VAL A 488 -25.23 -19.45 -19.05
CA VAL A 488 -24.33 -18.42 -18.51
C VAL A 488 -23.15 -19.11 -17.83
N LEU A 489 -21.93 -18.70 -18.17
CA LEU A 489 -20.71 -19.02 -17.46
C LEU A 489 -20.23 -17.80 -16.68
N VAL A 490 -19.94 -17.95 -15.39
CA VAL A 490 -19.29 -16.94 -14.55
C VAL A 490 -17.84 -17.35 -14.35
N GLU A 491 -16.92 -16.45 -14.63
CA GLU A 491 -15.47 -16.65 -14.50
C GLU A 491 -14.81 -15.37 -14.00
N ALA A 492 -13.63 -15.47 -13.38
CA ALA A 492 -12.94 -14.31 -12.83
C ALA A 492 -11.84 -13.78 -13.75
N ASP A 493 -10.62 -14.29 -13.59
CA ASP A 493 -9.42 -13.81 -14.28
C ASP A 493 -9.01 -14.66 -15.49
N ALA A 494 -9.92 -15.51 -15.98
CA ALA A 494 -9.62 -16.34 -17.14
C ALA A 494 -9.82 -15.57 -18.45
N TYR A 495 -10.83 -14.70 -18.52
CA TYR A 495 -11.08 -13.85 -19.68
C TYR A 495 -11.64 -12.46 -19.29
N PRO A 496 -10.79 -11.54 -18.79
CA PRO A 496 -11.19 -10.15 -18.57
C PRO A 496 -11.37 -9.46 -19.94
N PRO A 497 -12.61 -9.23 -20.43
CA PRO A 497 -12.80 -8.70 -21.77
C PRO A 497 -12.44 -7.22 -21.77
N ALA A 498 -11.57 -6.85 -22.69
CA ALA A 498 -11.21 -5.45 -22.91
C ALA A 498 -12.43 -4.63 -23.38
N ALA A 499 -12.25 -3.29 -23.41
CA ALA A 499 -13.12 -2.41 -24.17
C ALA A 499 -13.25 -2.91 -25.64
N PRO A 500 -14.35 -2.62 -26.35
CA PRO A 500 -14.52 -3.06 -27.75
C PRO A 500 -13.28 -2.73 -28.60
N ASN A 501 -12.79 -3.70 -29.37
CA ASN A 501 -11.57 -3.64 -30.21
C ASN A 501 -10.20 -3.62 -29.48
N PRO A 502 -9.84 -4.64 -28.69
CA PRO A 502 -8.47 -4.75 -28.20
C PRO A 502 -7.48 -5.15 -29.31
N LEU A 503 -6.37 -4.42 -29.40
CA LEU A 503 -5.17 -4.85 -30.10
C LEU A 503 -4.32 -5.69 -29.13
N GLY A 504 -4.15 -6.98 -29.37
CA GLY A 504 -3.29 -7.83 -28.52
C GLY A 504 -3.35 -9.31 -28.85
N ALA A 505 -2.31 -10.05 -28.44
CA ALA A 505 -2.23 -11.51 -28.56
C ALA A 505 -3.28 -12.21 -27.68
N PRO A 506 -3.70 -13.46 -28.01
CA PRO A 506 -4.59 -14.24 -27.18
C PRO A 506 -4.07 -14.36 -25.74
N VAL A 507 -4.91 -14.03 -24.77
CA VAL A 507 -4.60 -14.26 -23.35
C VAL A 507 -4.55 -15.77 -23.14
N VAL A 508 -3.43 -16.29 -22.63
CA VAL A 508 -3.21 -17.73 -22.40
C VAL A 508 -4.35 -18.35 -21.58
N GLU A 509 -4.85 -17.61 -20.60
CA GLU A 509 -5.97 -18.02 -19.76
C GLU A 509 -7.31 -18.07 -20.53
N ALA A 510 -7.53 -17.21 -21.52
CA ALA A 510 -8.74 -17.24 -22.33
C ALA A 510 -8.79 -18.49 -23.23
N VAL A 511 -7.63 -18.91 -23.75
CA VAL A 511 -7.51 -20.19 -24.47
C VAL A 511 -7.81 -21.36 -23.52
N ASN A 512 -7.22 -21.33 -22.32
CA ASN A 512 -7.46 -22.35 -21.29
C ASN A 512 -8.94 -22.45 -20.89
N LEU A 513 -9.62 -21.32 -20.71
CA LEU A 513 -11.06 -21.25 -20.44
C LEU A 513 -11.86 -21.96 -21.54
N TYR A 514 -11.59 -21.62 -22.81
CA TYR A 514 -12.31 -22.21 -23.92
C TYR A 514 -12.07 -23.72 -24.06
N ASP A 515 -10.84 -24.17 -23.86
CA ASP A 515 -10.52 -25.60 -23.89
C ASP A 515 -11.21 -26.36 -22.75
N ASN A 516 -11.34 -25.75 -21.56
CA ASN A 516 -12.14 -26.31 -20.46
C ASN A 516 -13.64 -26.35 -20.77
N ILE A 517 -14.22 -25.30 -21.38
CA ILE A 517 -15.62 -25.29 -21.86
C ILE A 517 -15.86 -26.49 -22.78
N ARG A 518 -14.94 -26.75 -23.73
CA ARG A 518 -15.04 -27.89 -24.65
C ARG A 518 -14.88 -29.24 -23.95
N ARG A 519 -13.88 -29.37 -23.07
CA ARG A 519 -13.61 -30.59 -22.30
C ARG A 519 -14.81 -31.00 -21.45
N LEU A 520 -15.42 -30.02 -20.78
CA LEU A 520 -16.61 -30.20 -19.93
C LEU A 520 -17.92 -30.27 -20.73
N LYS A 521 -17.88 -30.01 -22.05
CA LYS A 521 -19.04 -30.01 -22.95
C LYS A 521 -20.15 -29.05 -22.52
N LEU A 522 -19.78 -27.85 -22.06
CA LEU A 522 -20.73 -26.83 -21.62
C LEU A 522 -21.32 -26.08 -22.83
N ASP A 523 -22.64 -25.91 -22.85
CA ASP A 523 -23.37 -25.13 -23.88
C ASP A 523 -23.45 -23.65 -23.49
N VAL A 524 -22.29 -22.99 -23.47
CA VAL A 524 -22.16 -21.58 -23.06
C VAL A 524 -22.60 -20.64 -24.19
N GLN A 525 -23.52 -19.74 -23.90
CA GLN A 525 -23.90 -18.63 -24.80
C GLN A 525 -23.41 -17.29 -24.29
N GLN A 526 -23.42 -17.11 -22.96
CA GLN A 526 -23.09 -15.87 -22.29
C GLN A 526 -21.99 -16.10 -21.26
N ILE A 527 -21.12 -15.11 -21.10
CA ILE A 527 -20.09 -15.10 -20.06
C ILE A 527 -20.31 -13.86 -19.20
N ALA A 528 -20.39 -14.02 -17.89
CA ALA A 528 -20.38 -12.97 -16.88
C ALA A 528 -19.03 -12.96 -16.16
N PRO A 529 -18.04 -12.20 -16.67
CA PRO A 529 -16.77 -12.06 -15.98
C PRO A 529 -16.94 -11.35 -14.64
N ILE A 530 -16.10 -11.65 -13.65
CA ILE A 530 -15.97 -10.81 -12.45
C ILE A 530 -15.29 -9.49 -12.80
N HIS A 531 -14.42 -9.48 -13.81
CA HIS A 531 -13.72 -8.30 -14.29
C HIS A 531 -14.19 -7.87 -15.67
N GLY A 532 -14.59 -6.62 -15.81
CA GLY A 532 -14.97 -6.04 -17.11
C GLY A 532 -16.43 -6.24 -17.46
N ARG A 533 -16.74 -6.36 -18.76
CA ARG A 533 -18.13 -6.34 -19.25
C ARG A 533 -18.71 -7.74 -19.43
N TRP A 534 -20.02 -7.86 -19.31
CA TRP A 534 -20.77 -9.02 -19.79
C TRP A 534 -20.59 -9.17 -21.31
N VAL A 535 -20.26 -10.39 -21.75
CA VAL A 535 -19.94 -10.77 -23.14
C VAL A 535 -20.62 -12.09 -23.55
N THR A 536 -20.47 -12.44 -24.82
CA THR A 536 -20.95 -13.70 -25.40
C THR A 536 -19.79 -14.69 -25.58
N ILE A 537 -20.12 -15.97 -25.82
CA ILE A 537 -19.11 -16.97 -26.20
C ILE A 537 -18.37 -16.61 -27.50
N ASN A 538 -18.99 -15.80 -28.38
CA ASN A 538 -18.37 -15.37 -29.62
C ASN A 538 -17.30 -14.30 -29.39
N ASP A 539 -17.45 -13.45 -28.36
CA ASP A 539 -16.39 -12.51 -27.95
C ASP A 539 -15.13 -13.28 -27.49
N LEU A 540 -15.30 -14.33 -26.68
CA LEU A 540 -14.20 -15.20 -26.25
C LEU A 540 -13.53 -15.89 -27.44
N ARG A 541 -14.34 -16.49 -28.33
CA ARG A 541 -13.86 -17.12 -29.57
C ARG A 541 -13.06 -16.15 -30.44
N ALA A 542 -13.53 -14.92 -30.60
CA ALA A 542 -12.82 -13.88 -31.33
C ALA A 542 -11.48 -13.53 -30.66
N ALA A 543 -11.48 -13.37 -29.34
CA ALA A 543 -10.28 -13.03 -28.56
C ALA A 543 -9.17 -14.10 -28.64
N ILE A 544 -9.53 -15.36 -28.88
CA ILE A 544 -8.57 -16.47 -29.03
C ILE A 544 -8.29 -16.83 -30.50
N GLY A 545 -8.74 -16.02 -31.46
CA GLY A 545 -8.51 -16.27 -32.88
C GLY A 545 -9.26 -17.49 -33.44
N ARG A 546 -10.39 -17.87 -32.83
CA ARG A 546 -11.27 -18.98 -33.27
C ARG A 546 -12.71 -18.51 -33.51
N PRO A 547 -12.96 -17.45 -34.32
CA PRO A 547 -14.31 -16.95 -34.59
C PRO A 547 -15.17 -18.05 -35.24
N SER A 548 -16.49 -18.01 -35.01
CA SER A 548 -17.41 -18.97 -35.64
C SER A 548 -17.32 -18.85 -37.16
N THR A 549 -17.02 -19.95 -37.84
CA THR A 549 -17.33 -20.09 -39.27
C THR A 549 -18.85 -20.26 -39.37
N ASN A 550 -19.50 -19.37 -40.11
CA ASN A 550 -20.94 -19.43 -40.38
C ASN A 550 -21.42 -20.81 -40.82
#